data_AF-A0A1Q6IE38-F1
#
_entry.id   AF-A0A1Q6IE38-F1
#
_cell.length_a   1.000
_cell.length_b   1.000
_cell.length_c   1.000
_cell.angle_alpha   90.00
_cell.angle_beta   90.00
_cell.angle_gamma   90.00
#
_symmetry.space_group_name_H-M   'P 1'
#
loop_
_entity.id
_entity.type
_entity.pdbx_description
1 polymer ?
#
loop_
_entity_poly.entity_id
_entity_poly.type
_entity_poly.pdbx_seq_one_letter_code
_entity_poly.pdbx_strand_id
1 'polypeptide(L)'
;MAAGKWKDTYAATNIEEYWAEGVQDWFNVNAEVPKPDGKHNQVNTRKELKAYDRGLYDILSEFFPATNEQISCHKYINKYRK
;
A
#
# COMPACT_ATOMS: atom_id res chain seq x y z
N MET A 1 -2.51 15.39 3.14
CA MET A 1 -1.55 14.57 2.39
C MET A 1 -0.75 15.44 1.44
N ALA A 2 0.58 15.47 1.60
CA ALA A 2 1.41 16.58 1.12
C ALA A 2 1.77 16.58 -0.39
N ALA A 3 1.23 15.66 -1.21
CA ALA A 3 1.62 15.56 -2.63
C ALA A 3 0.49 15.14 -3.59
N GLY A 4 -0.79 15.20 -3.17
CA GLY A 4 -1.91 14.73 -4.00
C GLY A 4 -1.97 13.20 -4.19
N LYS A 5 -1.13 12.46 -3.46
CA LYS A 5 -1.14 10.99 -3.39
C LYS A 5 -2.38 10.48 -2.64
N TRP A 6 -2.76 9.24 -2.91
CA TRP A 6 -3.91 8.55 -2.28
C TRP A 6 -5.25 9.25 -2.52
N LYS A 7 -5.35 10.10 -3.54
CA LYS A 7 -6.61 10.75 -3.88
C LYS A 7 -7.66 9.69 -4.22
N ASP A 8 -8.87 9.86 -3.68
CA ASP A 8 -10.00 8.95 -3.86
C ASP A 8 -9.71 7.50 -3.38
N THR A 9 -8.93 7.36 -2.31
CA THR A 9 -8.69 6.07 -1.61
C THR A 9 -8.92 6.19 -0.11
N TYR A 10 -9.04 5.05 0.58
CA TYR A 10 -9.30 5.01 2.02
C TYR A 10 -8.14 5.56 2.85
N ALA A 11 -6.91 5.36 2.38
CA ALA A 11 -5.69 5.98 2.92
C ALA A 11 -5.73 7.52 3.00
N ALA A 12 -6.65 8.19 2.29
CA ALA A 12 -6.85 9.63 2.37
C ALA A 12 -7.65 10.10 3.59
N THR A 13 -8.34 9.19 4.27
CA THR A 13 -9.41 9.52 5.22
C THR A 13 -8.83 10.06 6.53
N ASN A 14 -7.83 9.40 7.10
CA ASN A 14 -7.15 9.80 8.33
C ASN A 14 -5.76 9.13 8.42
N ILE A 15 -5.02 9.38 9.51
CA ILE A 15 -3.65 8.87 9.67
C ILE A 15 -3.63 7.36 9.98
N GLU A 16 -4.67 6.85 10.63
CA GLU A 16 -4.85 5.45 10.97
C GLU A 16 -5.05 4.59 9.72
N GLU A 17 -5.91 5.03 8.79
CA GLU A 17 -6.14 4.36 7.50
C GLU A 17 -4.93 4.47 6.58
N TYR A 18 -4.25 5.62 6.58
CA TYR A 18 -2.99 5.79 5.87
C TYR A 18 -1.94 4.76 6.31
N TRP A 19 -1.82 4.53 7.62
CA TRP A 19 -0.97 3.49 8.16
C TRP A 19 -1.46 2.09 7.80
N ALA A 20 -2.75 1.80 8.01
CA ALA A 20 -3.31 0.46 7.79
C ALA A 20 -3.21 0.00 6.33
N GLU A 21 -3.55 0.86 5.37
CA GLU A 21 -3.39 0.59 3.93
C GLU A 21 -1.91 0.40 3.57
N GLY A 22 -1.02 1.24 4.12
CA GLY A 22 0.43 1.08 3.94
C GLY A 22 0.98 -0.25 4.44
N VAL A 23 0.49 -0.74 5.59
CA VAL A 23 0.85 -2.06 6.12
C VAL A 23 0.38 -3.17 5.19
N GLN A 24 -0.83 -3.06 4.63
CA GLN A 24 -1.33 -4.03 3.66
C GLN A 24 -0.46 -4.05 2.40
N ASP A 25 -0.04 -2.89 1.90
CA ASP A 25 0.90 -2.80 0.77
C ASP A 25 2.26 -3.40 1.11
N TRP A 26 2.77 -3.13 2.32
CA TRP A 26 4.07 -3.63 2.79
C TRP A 26 4.16 -5.16 2.73
N PHE A 27 3.07 -5.85 3.06
CA PHE A 27 2.96 -7.30 3.03
C PHE A 27 2.33 -7.85 1.74
N ASN A 28 2.12 -6.99 0.73
CA ASN A 28 1.53 -7.34 -0.57
C ASN A 28 0.16 -8.03 -0.44
N VAL A 29 -0.67 -7.56 0.48
CA VAL A 29 -2.00 -8.12 0.75
C VAL A 29 -3.13 -7.14 0.48
N ASN A 30 -2.80 -5.91 0.03
CA ASN A 30 -3.80 -4.93 -0.34
C ASN A 30 -4.49 -5.30 -1.66
N ALA A 31 -5.73 -4.83 -1.82
CA ALA A 31 -6.48 -5.00 -3.05
C ALA A 31 -6.00 -4.02 -4.12
N GLU A 32 -5.68 -4.54 -5.31
CA GLU A 32 -5.36 -3.72 -6.48
C GLU A 32 -6.61 -3.51 -7.34
N VAL A 33 -6.89 -2.27 -7.70
CA VAL A 33 -7.97 -1.91 -8.63
C VAL A 33 -7.41 -1.10 -9.80
N PRO A 34 -7.93 -1.27 -11.03
CA PRO A 34 -7.37 -0.62 -12.23
C PRO A 34 -7.49 0.92 -12.20
N LYS A 35 -8.43 1.45 -11.42
CA LYS A 35 -8.64 2.89 -11.16
C LYS A 35 -9.08 3.07 -9.71
N PRO A 36 -8.74 4.20 -9.05
CA PRO A 36 -9.23 4.48 -7.71
C PRO A 36 -10.75 4.36 -7.62
N ASP A 37 -11.24 3.58 -6.66
CA ASP A 37 -12.67 3.25 -6.49
C ASP A 37 -13.29 3.89 -5.23
N GLY A 38 -12.59 4.87 -4.64
CA GLY A 38 -12.94 5.46 -3.34
C GLY A 38 -12.33 4.71 -2.16
N LYS A 39 -11.74 3.53 -2.36
CA LYS A 39 -11.13 2.71 -1.31
C LYS A 39 -9.69 2.32 -1.64
N HIS A 40 -9.45 1.72 -2.79
CA HIS A 40 -8.15 1.21 -3.22
C HIS A 40 -7.67 1.93 -4.48
N ASN A 41 -6.40 1.74 -4.85
CA ASN A 41 -5.84 2.18 -6.13
C ASN A 41 -4.96 1.06 -6.75
N GLN A 42 -4.04 1.43 -7.64
CA GLN A 42 -3.10 0.48 -8.28
C GLN A 42 -1.84 0.18 -7.44
N VAL A 43 -1.72 0.71 -6.23
CA VAL A 43 -0.59 0.45 -5.34
C VAL A 43 -1.05 -0.63 -4.38
N ASN A 44 -0.43 -1.81 -4.46
CA ASN A 44 -0.76 -2.90 -3.54
C ASN A 44 0.44 -3.73 -3.09
N THR A 45 1.64 -3.34 -3.51
CA THR A 45 2.90 -3.99 -3.12
C THR A 45 3.87 -3.03 -2.46
N ARG A 46 4.77 -3.59 -1.64
CA ARG A 46 5.86 -2.85 -1.02
C ARG A 46 6.76 -2.16 -2.05
N LYS A 47 6.96 -2.82 -3.20
CA LYS A 47 7.76 -2.28 -4.30
C LYS A 47 7.10 -1.05 -4.91
N GLU A 48 5.80 -1.11 -5.17
CA GLU A 48 5.03 0.03 -5.68
C GLU A 48 4.94 1.14 -4.64
N LEU A 49 4.72 0.80 -3.37
CA LEU A 49 4.69 1.76 -2.27
C LEU A 49 6.00 2.54 -2.19
N LYS A 50 7.16 1.88 -2.31
CA LYS A 50 8.46 2.55 -2.33
C LYS A 50 8.58 3.60 -3.44
N ALA A 51 8.01 3.32 -4.61
CA ALA A 51 8.05 4.21 -5.76
C ALA A 51 6.98 5.32 -5.68
N TYR A 52 5.80 4.98 -5.17
CA TYR A 52 4.67 5.89 -5.07
C TYR A 52 4.76 6.81 -3.87
N ASP A 53 4.96 6.26 -2.67
CA ASP A 53 5.04 7.00 -1.42
C ASP A 53 6.24 6.59 -0.56
N ARG A 54 7.39 7.17 -0.91
CA ARG A 54 8.64 6.90 -0.21
C ARG A 54 8.60 7.24 1.28
N GLY A 55 7.85 8.27 1.68
CA GLY A 55 7.74 8.65 3.09
C GLY A 55 7.05 7.58 3.92
N LEU A 56 5.92 7.04 3.44
CA LEU A 56 5.25 5.91 4.10
C LEU A 56 6.13 4.67 4.12
N TYR A 57 6.81 4.38 3.01
CA TYR A 57 7.74 3.25 2.93
C TYR A 57 8.85 3.36 3.98
N ASP A 58 9.49 4.52 4.11
CA ASP A 58 10.60 4.71 5.05
C ASP A 58 10.12 4.54 6.49
N ILE A 59 8.96 5.11 6.85
CA ILE A 59 8.34 4.91 8.17
C ILE A 59 8.08 3.43 8.43
N LEU A 60 7.40 2.72 7.52
CA LEU A 60 7.08 1.30 7.72
C LEU A 60 8.34 0.42 7.83
N SER A 61 9.42 0.80 7.15
CA SER A 61 10.70 0.08 7.19
C SER A 61 11.39 0.12 8.56
N GLU A 62 11.04 1.09 9.42
CA GLU A 62 11.52 1.15 10.80
C GLU A 62 10.85 0.11 11.70
N PHE A 63 9.63 -0.30 11.37
CA PHE A 63 8.82 -1.21 12.20
C PHE A 63 8.78 -2.65 11.68
N PHE A 64 8.84 -2.83 10.35
CA PHE A 64 8.68 -4.13 9.72
C PHE A 64 9.92 -4.51 8.90
N PRO A 65 10.47 -5.72 9.08
CA PRO A 65 11.55 -6.19 8.23
C PRO A 65 11.04 -6.39 6.80
N ALA A 66 11.90 -6.07 5.83
CA ALA A 66 11.63 -6.43 4.45
C ALA A 66 11.76 -7.95 4.27
N THR A 67 10.64 -8.62 4.04
CA THR A 67 10.59 -10.05 3.72
C THR A 67 10.16 -10.31 2.28
N ASN A 68 10.55 -11.45 1.71
CA ASN A 68 9.98 -11.98 0.47
C ASN A 68 8.99 -13.13 0.73
N GLU A 69 8.74 -13.45 2.00
CA GLU A 69 7.81 -14.49 2.40
C GLU A 69 6.37 -13.97 2.45
N GLN A 70 5.42 -14.82 2.07
CA GLN A 70 4.00 -14.58 2.26
C GLN A 70 3.64 -14.82 3.73
N ILE A 71 3.75 -13.79 4.57
CA ILE A 71 3.48 -13.90 6.02
C ILE A 71 1.97 -13.95 6.30
N SER A 72 1.15 -13.37 5.42
CA SER A 72 -0.31 -13.36 5.54
C SER A 72 -0.94 -14.65 5.02
N CYS A 73 -2.04 -15.09 5.64
CA CYS A 73 -2.88 -16.17 5.13
C CYS A 73 -3.71 -15.78 3.89
N HIS A 74 -3.77 -14.47 3.56
CA HIS A 74 -4.42 -13.97 2.37
C HIS A 74 -3.51 -14.14 1.15
N LYS A 75 -4.10 -14.38 -0.04
CA LYS A 75 -3.34 -14.57 -1.28
C LYS A 75 -2.79 -13.25 -1.80
N TYR A 76 -1.53 -13.24 -2.19
CA TYR A 76 -0.96 -12.17 -3.02
C TYR A 76 -1.57 -12.21 -4.42
N ILE A 77 -2.13 -11.09 -4.85
CA ILE A 77 -2.71 -10.90 -6.19
C ILE A 77 -2.27 -9.53 -6.69
N ASN A 78 -1.35 -9.48 -7.66
CA ASN A 78 -1.03 -8.27 -8.41
C ASN A 78 -1.33 -8.53 -9.90
N LYS A 79 -2.34 -7.84 -10.41
CA LYS A 79 -2.96 -8.06 -11.71
C LYS A 79 -2.68 -6.93 -12.70
N TYR A 80 -2.45 -5.70 -12.24
CA TYR A 80 -2.48 -4.52 -13.10
C TYR A 80 -1.12 -3.82 -13.25
N ARG A 81 -0.07 -4.22 -12.51
CA ARG A 81 1.31 -3.75 -12.71
C ARG A 81 2.32 -4.91 -12.69
N LYS A 82 3.19 -4.98 -13.71
CA LYS A 82 4.30 -5.96 -13.82
C LYS A 82 5.62 -5.32 -13.39
#